data_AF-A0A0Q6AZT9-F1
#
_entry.id   AF-A0A0Q6AZT9-F1
#
_cell.length_a   1.000
_cell.length_b   1.000
_cell.length_c   1.000
_cell.angle_alpha   90.00
_cell.angle_beta   90.00
_cell.angle_gamma   90.00
#
_symmetry.space_group_name_H-M   'P 1'
#
loop_
_entity.id
_entity.type
_entity.pdbx_description
1 polymer ?
#
loop_
_entity_poly.entity_id
_entity_poly.type
_entity_poly.pdbx_seq_one_letter_code
_entity_poly.pdbx_strand_id
1 'polypeptide(L)'
;MVTIAVDHGQVEVAAAWARVRQNLRVSAGQRLFDRWLKPIELVADDDSAVIRLTLPSAFMTDWVRNHYAERLTHAFRAELPQVREVLVETASPLQSRIVPAAPLGDSDDVDFPPYAPSIAPRPAGERPTFDPRYRFETFVTAASNRVAFNAARALAEPGTPRFSPLFLHSATGLGKTHLMHAIGHAFLAADPSASAVYLPAERFMFEFVAAMRARDTHSFKARLRGVDLLMIDDLQFVAGKDATQEECLHTINAFMDAGKRVVIACDRSPALLDGIDPRLVSRLGGGLVADIKAPEEDLRHAILAAKLADSADGLVPADVRELLAGRIRGSVRELEGALNRLLAYAQLTGDVIDMPFAHATLGEMLAGPARRVTIDDIQRAVSVHFEVKQLDLISARRAQAIARPRQVAMYLAKKLTTRSLPEIGRKFGNRDHSTVIHAVRRIEELRGVDREIDGAVRSLLRSLEA
;
A
#
# COMPACT_ATOMS: atom_id res chain seq x y z
N MET A 1 59.05 -5.12 -0.57
CA MET A 1 57.98 -5.46 0.38
C MET A 1 56.95 -4.36 0.32
N VAL A 2 55.87 -4.54 -0.44
CA VAL A 2 54.69 -3.68 -0.36
C VAL A 2 53.63 -4.54 0.30
N THR A 3 53.46 -4.35 1.60
CA THR A 3 52.47 -5.02 2.43
C THR A 3 51.11 -4.50 2.00
N ILE A 4 50.32 -5.34 1.34
CA ILE A 4 48.91 -5.08 1.05
C ILE A 4 48.19 -5.14 2.40
N ALA A 5 47.92 -3.98 2.98
CA ALA A 5 47.01 -3.85 4.12
C ALA A 5 45.61 -4.18 3.59
N VAL A 6 45.20 -5.45 3.73
CA VAL A 6 43.80 -5.85 3.51
C VAL A 6 43.02 -5.23 4.65
N ASP A 7 42.16 -4.29 4.30
CA ASP A 7 41.37 -3.48 5.22
C ASP A 7 40.50 -4.36 6.14
N HIS A 8 40.90 -4.47 7.42
CA HIS A 8 40.30 -5.43 8.36
C HIS A 8 38.82 -5.12 8.65
N GLY A 9 38.37 -3.87 8.47
CA GLY A 9 36.97 -3.48 8.67
C GLY A 9 36.03 -4.02 7.58
N GLN A 10 36.46 -4.07 6.33
CA GLN A 10 35.63 -4.56 5.22
C GLN A 10 35.38 -6.08 5.29
N VAL A 11 36.35 -6.83 5.81
CA VAL A 11 36.23 -8.29 6.00
C VAL A 11 35.20 -8.61 7.09
N GLU A 12 35.16 -7.80 8.15
CA GLU A 12 34.24 -7.97 9.27
C GLU A 12 32.77 -7.67 8.86
N VAL A 13 32.55 -6.61 8.07
CA VAL A 13 31.22 -6.25 7.53
C VAL A 13 30.70 -7.30 6.54
N ALA A 14 31.57 -7.83 5.67
CA ALA A 14 31.18 -8.90 4.74
C ALA A 14 30.77 -10.19 5.47
N ALA A 15 31.48 -10.53 6.55
CA ALA A 15 31.14 -11.68 7.40
C ALA A 15 29.83 -11.47 8.18
N ALA A 16 29.60 -10.27 8.71
CA ALA A 16 28.34 -9.89 9.34
C ALA A 16 27.18 -9.96 8.35
N TRP A 17 27.36 -9.47 7.11
CA TRP A 17 26.33 -9.53 6.08
C TRP A 17 25.93 -10.97 5.73
N ALA A 18 26.88 -11.90 5.63
CA ALA A 18 26.59 -13.31 5.40
C ALA A 18 25.69 -13.90 6.51
N ARG A 19 25.94 -13.57 7.77
CA ARG A 19 25.13 -13.99 8.92
C ARG A 19 23.74 -13.32 8.93
N VAL A 20 23.67 -12.02 8.68
CA VAL A 20 22.41 -11.27 8.55
C VAL A 20 21.52 -11.87 7.45
N ARG A 21 22.09 -12.21 6.28
CA ARG A 21 21.34 -12.87 5.20
C ARG A 21 20.77 -14.21 5.62
N GLN A 22 21.53 -15.01 6.36
CA GLN A 22 21.05 -16.32 6.83
C GLN A 22 19.89 -16.15 7.83
N ASN A 23 20.00 -15.22 8.77
CA ASN A 23 18.94 -14.93 9.75
C ASN A 23 17.69 -14.34 9.09
N LEU A 24 17.85 -13.49 8.07
CA LEU A 24 16.74 -12.97 7.27
C LEU A 24 16.07 -14.06 6.43
N ARG A 25 16.81 -15.05 5.94
CA ARG A 25 16.27 -16.19 5.18
C ARG A 25 15.36 -17.06 6.04
N VAL A 26 15.73 -17.28 7.30
CA VAL A 26 14.95 -18.05 8.28
C VAL A 26 13.72 -17.26 8.74
N SER A 27 13.88 -15.99 9.08
CA SER A 27 12.81 -15.16 9.65
C SER A 27 11.79 -14.63 8.63
N ALA A 28 12.22 -14.26 7.42
CA ALA A 28 11.32 -13.76 6.37
C ALA A 28 10.69 -14.88 5.53
N GLY A 29 11.22 -16.10 5.62
CA GLY A 29 10.80 -17.23 4.79
C GLY A 29 11.45 -17.23 3.40
N GLN A 30 11.73 -18.44 2.91
CA GLN A 30 12.59 -18.68 1.74
C GLN A 30 12.11 -18.00 0.45
N ARG A 31 10.79 -17.96 0.23
CA ARG A 31 10.19 -17.32 -0.97
C ARG A 31 10.31 -15.79 -0.99
N LEU A 32 10.18 -15.14 0.18
CA LEU A 32 10.33 -13.69 0.28
C LEU A 32 11.79 -13.30 0.21
N PHE A 33 12.66 -14.08 0.86
CA PHE A 33 14.11 -13.89 0.77
C PHE A 33 14.60 -13.98 -0.67
N ASP A 34 14.27 -15.07 -1.38
CA ASP A 34 14.76 -15.30 -2.74
C ASP A 34 14.28 -14.21 -3.73
N ARG A 35 13.14 -13.57 -3.45
CA ARG A 35 12.55 -12.54 -4.32
C ARG A 35 13.01 -11.12 -4.02
N TRP A 36 13.21 -10.76 -2.75
CA TRP A 36 13.40 -9.36 -2.34
C TRP A 36 14.69 -9.08 -1.58
N LEU A 37 15.25 -10.08 -0.88
CA LEU A 37 16.42 -9.88 -0.01
C LEU A 37 17.69 -10.52 -0.59
N LYS A 38 17.54 -11.57 -1.40
CA LYS A 38 18.65 -12.21 -2.12
C LYS A 38 19.37 -11.25 -3.09
N PRO A 39 18.67 -10.36 -3.83
CA PRO A 39 19.30 -9.42 -4.76
C PRO A 39 20.00 -8.22 -4.10
N ILE A 40 20.02 -8.15 -2.77
CA ILE A 40 20.73 -7.10 -2.04
C ILE A 40 22.23 -7.37 -2.13
N GLU A 41 22.98 -6.39 -2.60
CA GLU A 41 24.44 -6.39 -2.63
C GLU A 41 24.98 -5.41 -1.58
N LEU A 42 26.07 -5.81 -0.91
CA LEU A 42 26.78 -4.93 0.02
C LEU A 42 27.79 -4.12 -0.78
N VAL A 43 27.72 -2.80 -0.67
CA VAL A 43 28.73 -1.90 -1.24
C VAL A 43 29.77 -1.64 -0.17
N ALA A 44 31.04 -1.86 -0.52
CA ALA A 44 32.16 -1.52 0.35
C ALA A 44 32.21 0.00 0.53
N ASP A 45 32.24 0.45 1.78
CA ASP A 45 32.41 1.85 2.17
C ASP A 45 33.52 1.92 3.22
N ASP A 46 34.20 3.05 3.30
CA ASP A 46 35.32 3.28 4.22
C ASP A 46 34.82 3.62 5.64
N ASP A 47 33.53 3.95 5.80
CA ASP A 47 32.89 4.25 7.09
C ASP A 47 32.17 3.02 7.68
N SER A 48 32.81 2.38 8.66
CA SER A 48 32.27 1.23 9.40
C SER A 48 30.98 1.51 10.21
N ALA A 49 30.56 2.77 10.37
CA ALA A 49 29.34 3.13 11.08
C ALA A 49 28.08 3.17 10.19
N VAL A 50 28.23 3.20 8.86
CA VAL A 50 27.13 3.27 7.90
C VAL A 50 27.23 2.14 6.89
N ILE A 51 26.22 1.26 6.86
CA ILE A 51 26.20 0.12 5.93
C ILE A 51 25.41 0.49 4.69
N ARG A 52 26.04 0.39 3.50
CA ARG A 52 25.38 0.65 2.22
C ARG A 52 25.02 -0.65 1.50
N LEU A 53 23.73 -0.80 1.25
CA LEU A 53 23.15 -1.94 0.56
C LEU A 53 22.55 -1.45 -0.75
N THR A 54 22.85 -2.11 -1.86
CA THR A 54 22.28 -1.77 -3.17
C THR A 54 21.33 -2.83 -3.66
N LEU A 55 20.29 -2.36 -4.35
CA LEU A 55 19.34 -3.19 -5.06
C LEU A 55 19.29 -2.80 -6.53
N PRO A 56 18.99 -3.76 -7.43
CA PRO A 56 19.10 -3.55 -8.88
C PRO A 56 18.01 -2.63 -9.44
N SER A 57 17.02 -2.22 -8.65
CA SER A 57 15.97 -1.29 -9.09
C SER A 57 15.47 -0.40 -7.94
N ALA A 58 15.13 0.85 -8.27
CA ALA A 58 14.58 1.81 -7.31
C ALA A 58 13.30 1.31 -6.63
N PHE A 59 12.52 0.51 -7.36
CA PHE A 59 11.35 -0.15 -6.80
C PHE A 59 11.69 -1.19 -5.72
N MET A 60 12.69 -2.04 -5.94
CA MET A 60 13.14 -2.99 -4.91
C MET A 60 13.77 -2.23 -3.73
N THR A 61 14.54 -1.19 -4.01
CA THR A 61 15.10 -0.27 -3.01
C THR A 61 14.01 0.29 -2.12
N ASP A 62 12.95 0.86 -2.70
CA ASP A 62 11.84 1.46 -1.96
C ASP A 62 11.05 0.41 -1.18
N TRP A 63 10.82 -0.78 -1.75
CA TRP A 63 10.10 -1.85 -1.06
C TRP A 63 10.88 -2.38 0.15
N VAL A 64 12.18 -2.67 -0.03
CA VAL A 64 13.06 -3.15 1.05
C VAL A 64 13.24 -2.05 2.10
N ARG A 65 13.38 -0.78 1.69
CA ARG A 65 13.43 0.36 2.62
C ARG A 65 12.15 0.45 3.45
N ASN A 66 10.98 0.37 2.82
CA ASN A 66 9.69 0.53 3.51
C ASN A 66 9.30 -0.65 4.41
N HIS A 67 9.78 -1.87 4.12
CA HIS A 67 9.36 -3.08 4.85
C HIS A 67 10.45 -3.74 5.69
N TYR A 68 11.73 -3.47 5.39
CA TYR A 68 12.87 -4.16 6.00
C TYR A 68 13.99 -3.23 6.49
N ALA A 69 13.92 -1.90 6.33
CA ALA A 69 14.98 -1.00 6.79
C ALA A 69 15.28 -1.12 8.29
N GLU A 70 14.24 -1.12 9.14
CA GLU A 70 14.42 -1.28 10.60
C GLU A 70 14.98 -2.65 10.96
N ARG A 71 14.50 -3.70 10.28
CA ARG A 71 14.95 -5.08 10.50
C ARG A 71 16.40 -5.29 10.08
N LEU A 72 16.80 -4.73 8.94
CA LEU A 72 18.18 -4.73 8.46
C LEU A 72 19.07 -4.01 9.47
N THR A 73 18.66 -2.82 9.92
CA THR A 73 19.42 -2.04 10.91
C THR A 73 19.58 -2.79 12.23
N HIS A 74 18.52 -3.44 12.73
CA HIS A 74 18.60 -4.22 13.96
C HIS A 74 19.47 -5.46 13.81
N ALA A 75 19.36 -6.17 12.68
CA ALA A 75 20.18 -7.35 12.41
C ALA A 75 21.67 -7.02 12.26
N PHE A 76 22.01 -5.88 11.64
CA PHE A 76 23.39 -5.40 11.58
C PHE A 76 23.92 -4.96 12.95
N ARG A 77 23.12 -4.28 13.77
CA ARG A 77 23.52 -3.88 15.14
C ARG A 77 23.77 -5.06 16.08
N ALA A 78 23.04 -6.16 15.89
CA ALA A 78 23.24 -7.38 16.68
C ALA A 78 24.61 -8.02 16.43
N GLU A 79 25.13 -7.91 15.21
CA GLU A 79 26.44 -8.44 14.81
C GLU A 79 27.57 -7.40 14.96
N LEU A 80 27.27 -6.12 14.73
CA LEU A 80 28.20 -4.99 14.75
C LEU A 80 27.58 -3.82 15.54
N PRO A 81 27.83 -3.71 16.85
CA PRO A 81 27.23 -2.67 17.71
C PRO A 81 27.54 -1.22 17.29
N GLN A 82 28.60 -1.02 16.51
CA GLN A 82 29.03 0.27 15.97
C GLN A 82 28.16 0.79 14.81
N VAL A 83 27.31 -0.04 14.21
CA VAL A 83 26.47 0.34 13.05
C VAL A 83 25.34 1.28 13.51
N ARG A 84 25.36 2.52 13.00
CA ARG A 84 24.34 3.53 13.31
C ARG A 84 23.20 3.54 12.30
N GLU A 85 23.50 3.32 11.03
CA GLU A 85 22.53 3.45 9.94
C GLU A 85 22.78 2.42 8.83
N VAL A 86 21.71 1.95 8.20
CA VAL A 86 21.75 1.10 7.01
C VAL A 86 21.05 1.84 5.86
N LEU A 87 21.81 2.23 4.86
CA LEU A 87 21.33 2.92 3.67
C LEU A 87 21.05 1.89 2.57
N VAL A 88 19.79 1.85 2.10
CA VAL A 88 19.39 0.96 1.00
C VAL A 88 19.19 1.79 -0.26
N GLU A 89 20.06 1.65 -1.25
CA GLU A 89 20.11 2.51 -2.43
C GLU A 89 19.96 1.71 -3.73
N THR A 90 19.66 2.40 -4.83
CA THR A 90 19.58 1.77 -6.14
C THR A 90 20.97 1.72 -6.75
N ALA A 91 21.36 0.56 -7.29
CA ALA A 91 22.64 0.44 -8.00
C ALA A 91 22.69 1.43 -9.18
N SER A 92 23.76 2.24 -9.25
CA SER A 92 23.98 3.19 -10.35
C SER A 92 24.64 2.47 -11.55
N PRO A 93 24.31 2.79 -12.83
CA PRO A 93 24.81 2.05 -14.00
C PRO A 93 26.31 2.23 -14.30
N LEU A 94 27.05 2.98 -13.49
CA LEU A 94 28.46 3.27 -13.72
C LEU A 94 29.34 2.30 -12.94
N GLN A 95 29.46 1.05 -13.42
CA GLN A 95 30.65 0.18 -13.25
C GLN A 95 30.47 -1.18 -13.95
N SER A 96 30.21 -1.16 -15.26
CA SER A 96 30.41 -2.34 -16.10
C SER A 96 31.29 -1.96 -17.29
N ARG A 97 32.51 -2.50 -17.30
CA ARG A 97 33.53 -2.27 -18.33
C ARG A 97 32.98 -2.54 -19.73
N ILE A 98 33.16 -1.55 -20.59
CA ILE A 98 32.74 -1.50 -21.99
C ILE A 98 33.56 -2.49 -22.83
N VAL A 99 32.89 -3.29 -23.65
CA VAL A 99 33.45 -3.88 -24.88
C VAL A 99 32.66 -3.29 -26.06
N PRO A 100 33.29 -2.70 -27.08
CA PRO A 100 32.58 -1.94 -28.10
C PRO A 100 32.15 -2.82 -29.28
N ALA A 101 30.93 -2.60 -29.79
CA ALA A 101 30.57 -2.92 -31.16
C ALA A 101 29.62 -1.84 -31.73
N ALA A 102 29.92 -1.43 -32.96
CA ALA A 102 29.47 -0.23 -33.67
C ALA A 102 28.01 -0.32 -34.21
N PRO A 103 27.44 0.80 -34.70
CA PRO A 103 25.99 1.06 -34.76
C PRO A 103 25.35 0.86 -36.15
N LEU A 104 24.01 0.78 -36.18
CA LEU A 104 23.03 1.07 -37.27
C LEU A 104 21.63 0.71 -36.70
N GLY A 105 20.51 1.43 -36.79
CA GLY A 105 20.08 2.72 -37.34
C GLY A 105 18.61 2.98 -36.87
N ASP A 106 18.14 4.21 -37.01
CA ASP A 106 16.99 4.87 -36.34
C ASP A 106 15.61 4.19 -36.41
N SER A 107 14.85 4.22 -35.30
CA SER A 107 13.62 5.05 -35.13
C SER A 107 12.75 4.63 -33.91
N ASP A 108 12.25 5.68 -33.25
CA ASP A 108 11.31 5.82 -32.13
C ASP A 108 11.80 5.57 -30.69
N ASP A 109 12.38 6.64 -30.14
CA ASP A 109 12.77 6.82 -28.75
C ASP A 109 11.56 6.73 -27.79
N VAL A 110 11.53 5.65 -27.03
CA VAL A 110 10.91 5.60 -25.71
C VAL A 110 12.04 5.31 -24.73
N ASP A 111 12.47 6.34 -24.00
CA ASP A 111 13.60 6.26 -23.08
C ASP A 111 13.27 5.29 -21.94
N PHE A 112 13.88 4.11 -22.04
CA PHE A 112 13.63 2.98 -21.18
C PHE A 112 15.01 2.44 -20.76
N PRO A 113 15.40 2.55 -19.47
CA PRO A 113 16.72 2.12 -19.06
C PRO A 113 16.94 0.63 -19.34
N PRO A 114 18.15 0.24 -19.79
CA PRO A 114 18.48 -1.13 -20.14
C PRO A 114 18.64 -1.94 -18.86
N TYR A 115 17.64 -2.76 -18.54
CA TYR A 115 17.83 -3.85 -17.60
C TYR A 115 17.08 -5.06 -18.13
N ALA A 116 17.85 -6.04 -18.60
CA ALA A 116 17.38 -7.37 -18.91
C ALA A 116 17.64 -8.27 -17.70
N PRO A 117 16.62 -8.68 -16.93
CA PRO A 117 16.70 -9.97 -16.30
C PRO A 117 16.35 -11.01 -17.37
N SER A 118 17.24 -11.97 -17.58
CA SER A 118 16.90 -13.22 -18.28
C SER A 118 15.84 -13.92 -17.44
N ILE A 119 14.56 -13.71 -17.76
CA ILE A 119 13.48 -14.59 -17.31
C ILE A 119 13.47 -15.73 -18.32
N ALA A 120 14.11 -16.84 -17.94
CA ALA A 120 13.92 -18.08 -18.68
C ALA A 120 12.42 -18.33 -18.85
N PRO A 121 11.94 -18.68 -20.05
CA PRO A 121 10.53 -18.98 -20.27
C PRO A 121 10.11 -20.10 -19.31
N ARG A 122 9.13 -19.82 -18.45
CA ARG A 122 8.56 -20.86 -17.59
C ARG A 122 7.98 -21.96 -18.47
N PRO A 123 8.26 -23.25 -18.18
CA PRO A 123 7.64 -24.35 -18.91
C PRO A 123 6.11 -24.29 -18.73
N ALA A 124 5.40 -24.58 -19.81
CA ALA A 124 3.96 -24.75 -19.80
C ALA A 124 3.61 -25.89 -18.82
N GLY A 125 3.04 -25.56 -17.65
CA GLY A 125 2.68 -26.54 -16.63
C GLY A 125 2.76 -26.08 -15.18
N GLU A 126 3.41 -24.95 -14.87
CA GLU A 126 3.35 -24.40 -13.51
C GLU A 126 1.96 -23.83 -13.22
N ARG A 127 1.13 -24.61 -12.53
CA ARG A 127 -0.15 -24.15 -11.97
C ARG A 127 0.08 -22.85 -11.18
N PRO A 128 -0.83 -21.87 -11.27
CA PRO A 128 -0.74 -20.65 -10.46
C PRO A 128 -0.61 -21.04 -8.98
N THR A 129 0.41 -20.51 -8.31
CA THR A 129 0.61 -20.76 -6.88
C THR A 129 -0.30 -19.84 -6.09
N PHE A 130 -1.55 -20.23 -5.92
CA PHE A 130 -2.46 -19.57 -4.99
C PHE A 130 -1.99 -19.80 -3.55
N ASP A 131 -1.88 -18.73 -2.78
CA ASP A 131 -1.59 -18.81 -1.34
C ASP A 131 -2.63 -19.71 -0.63
N PRO A 132 -2.21 -20.83 -0.02
CA PRO A 132 -3.12 -21.82 0.57
C PRO A 132 -3.88 -21.29 1.80
N ARG A 133 -3.47 -20.16 2.38
CA ARG A 133 -4.13 -19.53 3.53
C ARG A 133 -5.42 -18.80 3.15
N TYR A 134 -5.53 -18.39 1.89
CA TYR A 134 -6.65 -17.58 1.40
C TYR A 134 -7.68 -18.45 0.70
N ARG A 135 -8.60 -19.03 1.46
CA ARG A 135 -9.69 -19.88 0.97
C ARG A 135 -11.05 -19.33 1.40
N PHE A 136 -12.14 -19.81 0.80
CA PHE A 136 -13.48 -19.36 1.20
C PHE A 136 -13.81 -19.78 2.63
N GLU A 137 -13.30 -20.93 3.08
CA GLU A 137 -13.52 -21.46 4.42
C GLU A 137 -12.86 -20.59 5.50
N THR A 138 -11.73 -19.94 5.17
CA THR A 138 -11.00 -19.05 6.08
C THR A 138 -11.43 -17.59 5.97
N PHE A 139 -12.40 -17.26 5.10
CA PHE A 139 -12.92 -15.91 4.93
C PHE A 139 -14.13 -15.66 5.82
N VAL A 140 -13.98 -14.81 6.84
CA VAL A 140 -15.08 -14.47 7.75
C VAL A 140 -16.05 -13.51 7.08
N THR A 141 -17.33 -13.88 7.06
CA THR A 141 -18.39 -13.12 6.35
C THR A 141 -19.28 -12.34 7.32
N ALA A 142 -19.64 -11.12 6.95
CA ALA A 142 -20.59 -10.25 7.64
C ALA A 142 -21.30 -9.32 6.64
N ALA A 143 -22.15 -8.39 7.11
CA ALA A 143 -22.94 -7.56 6.21
C ALA A 143 -22.06 -6.70 5.27
N SER A 144 -20.92 -6.22 5.78
CA SER A 144 -19.96 -5.37 5.06
C SER A 144 -19.26 -6.03 3.86
N ASN A 145 -19.20 -7.37 3.80
CA ASN A 145 -18.46 -8.10 2.77
C ASN A 145 -19.26 -9.24 2.10
N ARG A 146 -20.54 -9.44 2.50
CA ARG A 146 -21.39 -10.56 2.05
C ARG A 146 -21.58 -10.60 0.54
N VAL A 147 -21.80 -9.46 -0.08
CA VAL A 147 -22.04 -9.37 -1.53
C VAL A 147 -20.80 -9.77 -2.31
N ALA A 148 -19.64 -9.21 -1.95
CA ALA A 148 -18.36 -9.57 -2.55
C ALA A 148 -18.02 -11.07 -2.36
N PHE A 149 -18.28 -11.62 -1.17
CA PHE A 149 -18.09 -13.04 -0.91
C PHE A 149 -19.00 -13.93 -1.76
N ASN A 150 -20.30 -13.63 -1.81
CA ASN A 150 -21.25 -14.39 -2.61
C ASN A 150 -20.95 -14.29 -4.12
N ALA A 151 -20.55 -13.11 -4.59
CA ALA A 151 -20.12 -12.90 -5.96
C ALA A 151 -18.87 -13.73 -6.29
N ALA A 152 -17.88 -13.72 -5.40
CA ALA A 152 -16.68 -14.53 -5.54
C ALA A 152 -17.01 -16.04 -5.61
N ARG A 153 -17.89 -16.54 -4.73
CA ARG A 153 -18.34 -17.93 -4.78
C ARG A 153 -19.07 -18.27 -6.08
N ALA A 154 -20.01 -17.42 -6.51
CA ALA A 154 -20.78 -17.64 -7.73
C ALA A 154 -19.89 -17.64 -8.99
N LEU A 155 -18.84 -16.83 -9.03
CA LEU A 155 -17.89 -16.83 -10.15
C LEU A 155 -17.04 -18.10 -10.19
N ALA A 156 -16.72 -18.68 -9.03
CA ALA A 156 -15.92 -19.89 -8.91
C ALA A 156 -16.71 -21.19 -9.21
N GLU A 157 -18.05 -21.14 -9.28
CA GLU A 157 -18.89 -22.28 -9.66
C GLU A 157 -18.52 -22.80 -11.07
N PRO A 158 -18.59 -24.12 -11.32
CA PRO A 158 -18.33 -24.70 -12.63
C PRO A 158 -19.38 -24.26 -13.67
N GLY A 159 -19.03 -24.38 -14.96
CA GLY A 159 -19.92 -24.04 -16.08
C GLY A 159 -19.71 -22.62 -16.63
N THR A 160 -20.77 -22.03 -17.20
CA THR A 160 -20.72 -20.67 -17.75
C THR A 160 -20.88 -19.64 -16.63
N PRO A 161 -19.99 -18.63 -16.51
CA PRO A 161 -20.10 -17.63 -15.45
C PRO A 161 -21.36 -16.78 -15.63
N ARG A 162 -22.07 -16.51 -14.52
CA ARG A 162 -23.29 -15.67 -14.53
C ARG A 162 -23.00 -14.21 -14.89
N PHE A 163 -21.78 -13.77 -14.61
CA PHE A 163 -21.25 -12.45 -14.93
C PHE A 163 -19.75 -12.57 -15.15
N SER A 164 -19.20 -11.75 -16.04
CA SER A 164 -17.77 -11.57 -16.24
C SER A 164 -17.59 -10.18 -16.89
N PRO A 165 -16.73 -9.30 -16.36
CA PRO A 165 -15.84 -9.48 -15.21
C PRO A 165 -16.55 -9.41 -13.84
N LEU A 166 -15.88 -9.91 -12.81
CA LEU A 166 -16.12 -9.53 -11.41
C LEU A 166 -15.13 -8.44 -11.01
N PHE A 167 -15.63 -7.27 -10.63
CA PHE A 167 -14.83 -6.16 -10.14
C PHE A 167 -14.98 -6.02 -8.62
N LEU A 168 -13.92 -6.35 -7.87
CA LEU A 168 -13.84 -6.21 -6.42
C LEU A 168 -13.18 -4.87 -6.07
N HIS A 169 -13.81 -4.05 -5.23
CA HIS A 169 -13.16 -2.84 -4.76
C HIS A 169 -13.37 -2.53 -3.30
N SER A 170 -12.36 -1.94 -2.69
CA SER A 170 -12.35 -1.53 -1.28
C SER A 170 -11.06 -0.83 -0.92
N ALA A 171 -11.01 -0.16 0.22
CA ALA A 171 -9.74 0.28 0.81
C ALA A 171 -8.76 -0.89 1.01
N THR A 172 -7.50 -0.56 1.30
CA THR A 172 -6.44 -1.55 1.50
C THR A 172 -6.75 -2.45 2.71
N GLY A 173 -6.36 -3.72 2.62
CA GLY A 173 -6.46 -4.65 3.76
C GLY A 173 -7.87 -5.11 4.14
N LEU A 174 -8.84 -5.06 3.22
CA LEU A 174 -10.23 -5.50 3.46
C LEU A 174 -10.60 -6.87 2.86
N GLY A 175 -9.64 -7.58 2.25
CA GLY A 175 -9.84 -8.98 1.82
C GLY A 175 -10.00 -9.21 0.31
N LYS A 176 -9.74 -8.21 -0.55
CA LYS A 176 -9.76 -8.39 -2.03
C LYS A 176 -8.88 -9.54 -2.49
N THR A 177 -7.58 -9.50 -2.13
CA THR A 177 -6.61 -10.54 -2.46
C THR A 177 -7.01 -11.91 -1.88
N HIS A 178 -7.61 -11.95 -0.67
CA HIS A 178 -8.11 -13.20 -0.09
C HIS A 178 -9.20 -13.80 -0.99
N LEU A 179 -10.22 -13.01 -1.36
CA LEU A 179 -11.29 -13.48 -2.25
C LEU A 179 -10.76 -13.92 -3.61
N MET A 180 -9.80 -13.20 -4.21
CA MET A 180 -9.21 -13.59 -5.50
C MET A 180 -8.52 -14.96 -5.41
N HIS A 181 -7.74 -15.19 -4.36
CA HIS A 181 -7.11 -16.49 -4.14
C HIS A 181 -8.14 -17.59 -3.86
N ALA A 182 -9.19 -17.29 -3.09
CA ALA A 182 -10.27 -18.23 -2.80
C ALA A 182 -11.04 -18.64 -4.08
N ILE A 183 -11.31 -17.69 -4.99
CA ILE A 183 -11.87 -17.97 -6.32
C ILE A 183 -10.95 -18.93 -7.08
N GLY A 184 -9.65 -18.64 -7.14
CA GLY A 184 -8.67 -19.49 -7.82
C GLY A 184 -8.63 -20.92 -7.30
N HIS A 185 -8.61 -21.10 -5.98
CA HIS A 185 -8.65 -22.42 -5.34
C HIS A 185 -9.94 -23.18 -5.68
N ALA A 186 -11.10 -22.55 -5.51
CA ALA A 186 -12.39 -23.19 -5.74
C ALA A 186 -12.61 -23.52 -7.23
N PHE A 187 -12.21 -22.61 -8.13
CA PHE A 187 -12.32 -22.81 -9.57
C PHE A 187 -11.50 -24.01 -10.05
N LEU A 188 -10.23 -24.12 -9.63
CA LEU A 188 -9.36 -25.25 -9.99
C LEU A 188 -9.74 -26.55 -9.26
N ALA A 189 -10.39 -26.47 -8.11
CA ALA A 189 -10.92 -27.64 -7.42
C ALA A 189 -12.18 -28.20 -8.11
N ALA A 190 -13.03 -27.32 -8.65
CA ALA A 190 -14.23 -27.69 -9.39
C ALA A 190 -13.91 -28.28 -10.77
N ASP A 191 -12.87 -27.76 -11.45
CA ASP A 191 -12.37 -28.29 -12.71
C ASP A 191 -10.83 -28.40 -12.69
N PRO A 192 -10.28 -29.59 -12.39
CA PRO A 192 -8.84 -29.81 -12.36
C PRO A 192 -8.14 -29.69 -13.73
N SER A 193 -8.90 -29.68 -14.83
CA SER A 193 -8.38 -29.51 -16.19
C SER A 193 -8.32 -28.03 -16.62
N ALA A 194 -9.07 -27.16 -15.94
CA ALA A 194 -9.06 -25.73 -16.17
C ALA A 194 -7.73 -25.09 -15.74
N SER A 195 -7.48 -23.92 -16.31
CA SER A 195 -6.28 -23.14 -16.07
C SER A 195 -6.63 -21.75 -15.56
N ALA A 196 -5.81 -21.23 -14.66
CA ALA A 196 -6.02 -19.91 -14.05
C ALA A 196 -4.71 -19.14 -13.97
N VAL A 197 -4.79 -17.82 -13.94
CA VAL A 197 -3.65 -16.95 -13.66
C VAL A 197 -4.05 -15.85 -12.68
N TYR A 198 -3.21 -15.66 -11.67
CA TYR A 198 -3.25 -14.51 -10.77
C TYR A 198 -1.98 -13.69 -10.94
N LEU A 199 -2.15 -12.39 -11.14
CA LEU A 199 -1.05 -11.45 -11.24
C LEU A 199 -1.45 -10.06 -10.71
N PRO A 200 -0.60 -9.42 -9.90
CA PRO A 200 -0.73 -7.99 -9.66
C PRO A 200 -0.54 -7.21 -10.96
N ALA A 201 -1.23 -6.08 -11.10
CA ALA A 201 -1.15 -5.21 -12.26
C ALA A 201 0.27 -4.70 -12.55
N GLU A 202 1.07 -4.47 -11.51
CA GLU A 202 2.49 -4.13 -11.65
C GLU A 202 3.29 -5.23 -12.37
N ARG A 203 2.98 -6.50 -12.06
CA ARG A 203 3.62 -7.65 -12.72
C ARG A 203 3.17 -7.77 -14.17
N PHE A 204 1.89 -7.52 -14.46
CA PHE A 204 1.39 -7.45 -15.83
C PHE A 204 2.17 -6.40 -16.64
N MET A 205 2.29 -5.19 -16.10
CA MET A 205 3.02 -4.09 -16.71
C MET A 205 4.48 -4.47 -16.99
N PHE A 206 5.17 -5.01 -15.99
CA PHE A 206 6.57 -5.41 -16.12
C PHE A 206 6.77 -6.50 -17.19
N GLU A 207 5.97 -7.56 -17.14
CA GLU A 207 6.05 -8.66 -18.10
C GLU A 207 5.71 -8.19 -19.53
N PHE A 208 4.75 -7.26 -19.67
CA PHE A 208 4.40 -6.67 -20.96
C PHE A 208 5.53 -5.80 -21.52
N VAL A 209 6.12 -4.91 -20.72
CA VAL A 209 7.25 -4.07 -21.14
C VAL A 209 8.45 -4.92 -21.52
N ALA A 210 8.75 -5.96 -20.75
CA ALA A 210 9.82 -6.91 -21.08
C ALA A 210 9.57 -7.60 -22.43
N ALA A 211 8.33 -8.05 -22.68
CA ALA A 211 7.94 -8.67 -23.94
C ALA A 211 8.01 -7.71 -25.13
N MET A 212 7.66 -6.43 -24.95
CA MET A 212 7.85 -5.40 -25.99
C MET A 212 9.33 -5.22 -26.35
N ARG A 213 10.20 -5.07 -25.33
CA ARG A 213 11.64 -4.93 -25.54
C ARG A 213 12.25 -6.14 -26.25
N ALA A 214 11.80 -7.34 -25.88
CA ALA A 214 12.22 -8.60 -26.50
C ALA A 214 11.56 -8.87 -27.87
N ARG A 215 10.65 -8.00 -28.34
CA ARG A 215 9.80 -8.23 -29.53
C ARG A 215 9.01 -9.55 -29.49
N ASP A 216 8.64 -9.99 -28.29
CA ASP A 216 7.96 -11.26 -28.02
C ASP A 216 6.58 -11.05 -27.36
N THR A 217 5.87 -10.00 -27.78
CA THR A 217 4.52 -9.69 -27.25
C THR A 217 3.51 -10.78 -27.57
N HIS A 218 3.74 -11.56 -28.63
CA HIS A 218 2.86 -12.67 -29.00
C HIS A 218 2.85 -13.78 -27.94
N SER A 219 4.02 -14.21 -27.46
CA SER A 219 4.11 -15.25 -26.42
C SER A 219 3.51 -14.78 -25.09
N PHE A 220 3.71 -13.51 -24.73
CA PHE A 220 3.05 -12.90 -23.59
C PHE A 220 1.51 -13.00 -23.69
N LYS A 221 0.96 -12.60 -24.84
CA LYS A 221 -0.49 -12.66 -25.11
C LYS A 221 -1.02 -14.09 -25.10
N ALA A 222 -0.33 -15.02 -25.76
CA ALA A 222 -0.72 -16.42 -25.83
C ALA A 222 -0.79 -17.05 -24.44
N ARG A 223 0.22 -16.80 -23.60
CA ARG A 223 0.26 -17.29 -22.22
C ARG A 223 -0.90 -16.74 -21.37
N LEU A 224 -1.18 -15.44 -21.45
CA LEU A 224 -2.26 -14.83 -20.65
C LEU A 224 -3.65 -15.19 -21.17
N ARG A 225 -3.87 -15.17 -22.49
CA ARG A 225 -5.19 -15.42 -23.10
C ARG A 225 -5.52 -16.92 -23.22
N GLY A 226 -4.51 -17.77 -23.07
CA GLY A 226 -4.65 -19.22 -23.05
C GLY A 226 -5.40 -19.75 -21.83
N VAL A 227 -5.45 -19.01 -20.72
CA VAL A 227 -6.08 -19.52 -19.49
C VAL A 227 -7.61 -19.34 -19.45
N ASP A 228 -8.30 -20.04 -18.55
CA ASP A 228 -9.77 -20.00 -18.41
C ASP A 228 -10.26 -18.97 -17.36
N LEU A 229 -9.38 -18.61 -16.42
CA LEU A 229 -9.60 -17.60 -15.39
C LEU A 229 -8.44 -16.61 -15.32
N LEU A 230 -8.71 -15.34 -15.61
CA LEU A 230 -7.77 -14.23 -15.46
C LEU A 230 -8.08 -13.42 -14.22
N MET A 231 -7.09 -13.19 -13.37
CA MET A 231 -7.25 -12.40 -12.15
C MET A 231 -6.16 -11.33 -12.02
N ILE A 232 -6.54 -10.05 -12.11
CA ILE A 232 -5.63 -8.91 -12.00
C ILE A 232 -5.88 -8.17 -10.69
N ASP A 233 -4.87 -8.17 -9.81
CA ASP A 233 -4.93 -7.49 -8.51
C ASP A 233 -4.36 -6.06 -8.62
N ASP A 234 -4.87 -5.15 -7.80
CA ASP A 234 -4.46 -3.74 -7.75
C ASP A 234 -4.37 -3.02 -9.12
N LEU A 235 -5.42 -3.12 -9.94
CA LEU A 235 -5.44 -2.53 -11.31
C LEU A 235 -5.19 -1.01 -11.32
N GLN A 236 -5.37 -0.29 -10.21
CA GLN A 236 -5.03 1.14 -10.12
C GLN A 236 -3.56 1.44 -10.51
N PHE A 237 -2.64 0.48 -10.43
CA PHE A 237 -1.23 0.69 -10.78
C PHE A 237 -0.96 0.85 -12.28
N VAL A 238 -1.92 0.58 -13.16
CA VAL A 238 -1.78 0.87 -14.60
C VAL A 238 -2.16 2.32 -14.97
N ALA A 239 -2.60 3.13 -14.00
CA ALA A 239 -2.99 4.52 -14.25
C ALA A 239 -1.85 5.34 -14.89
N GLY A 240 -2.18 6.11 -15.92
CA GLY A 240 -1.22 6.91 -16.70
C GLY A 240 -0.21 6.10 -17.54
N LYS A 241 -0.44 4.80 -17.74
CA LYS A 241 0.41 3.90 -18.56
C LYS A 241 -0.33 3.45 -19.82
N ASP A 242 -0.52 4.35 -20.77
CA ASP A 242 -1.42 4.17 -21.93
C ASP A 242 -1.24 2.84 -22.67
N ALA A 243 -0.02 2.48 -23.06
CA ALA A 243 0.25 1.21 -23.75
C ALA A 243 -0.11 -0.03 -22.91
N THR A 244 0.10 0.05 -21.59
CA THR A 244 -0.26 -1.05 -20.67
C THR A 244 -1.78 -1.13 -20.48
N GLN A 245 -2.46 0.01 -20.39
CA GLN A 245 -3.92 0.05 -20.29
C GLN A 245 -4.59 -0.47 -21.56
N GLU A 246 -4.05 -0.14 -22.72
CA GLU A 246 -4.53 -0.65 -24.00
C GLU A 246 -4.40 -2.18 -24.07
N GLU A 247 -3.25 -2.73 -23.68
CA GLU A 247 -3.08 -4.19 -23.66
C GLU A 247 -3.96 -4.86 -22.60
N CYS A 248 -4.17 -4.24 -21.43
CA CYS A 248 -5.14 -4.69 -20.43
C CYS A 248 -6.55 -4.75 -21.04
N LEU A 249 -6.99 -3.69 -21.70
CA LEU A 249 -8.30 -3.60 -22.34
C LEU A 249 -8.48 -4.71 -23.40
N HIS A 250 -7.49 -4.90 -24.28
CA HIS A 250 -7.53 -5.95 -25.29
C HIS A 250 -7.56 -7.36 -24.67
N THR A 251 -6.81 -7.56 -23.59
CA THR A 251 -6.81 -8.84 -22.88
C THR A 251 -8.17 -9.11 -22.23
N ILE A 252 -8.76 -8.12 -21.55
CA ILE A 252 -10.08 -8.26 -20.90
C ILE A 252 -11.18 -8.51 -21.95
N ASN A 253 -11.17 -7.78 -23.08
CA ASN A 253 -12.11 -8.02 -24.17
C ASN A 253 -12.02 -9.45 -24.71
N ALA A 254 -10.80 -9.95 -24.97
CA ALA A 254 -10.61 -11.32 -25.45
C ALA A 254 -11.19 -12.39 -24.50
N PHE A 255 -11.11 -12.17 -23.18
CA PHE A 255 -11.73 -13.06 -22.20
C PHE A 255 -13.26 -12.96 -22.20
N MET A 256 -13.81 -11.74 -22.23
CA MET A 256 -15.26 -11.54 -22.26
C MET A 256 -15.89 -12.12 -23.52
N ASP A 257 -15.29 -11.88 -24.69
CA ASP A 257 -15.77 -12.37 -25.98
C ASP A 257 -15.71 -13.90 -26.05
N ALA A 258 -14.74 -14.53 -25.37
CA ALA A 258 -14.62 -15.98 -25.25
C ALA A 258 -15.51 -16.59 -24.15
N GLY A 259 -16.29 -15.79 -23.41
CA GLY A 259 -17.12 -16.26 -22.29
C GLY A 259 -16.31 -16.75 -21.08
N LYS A 260 -15.03 -16.37 -20.99
CA LYS A 260 -14.11 -16.76 -19.91
C LYS A 260 -14.27 -15.86 -18.68
N ARG A 261 -13.70 -16.31 -17.55
CA ARG A 261 -13.80 -15.59 -16.27
C ARG A 261 -12.70 -14.55 -16.12
N VAL A 262 -13.10 -13.35 -15.72
CA VAL A 262 -12.19 -12.26 -15.37
C VAL A 262 -12.52 -11.76 -13.96
N VAL A 263 -11.51 -11.65 -13.09
CA VAL A 263 -11.61 -10.96 -11.80
C VAL A 263 -10.62 -9.80 -11.79
N ILE A 264 -11.10 -8.63 -11.40
CA ILE A 264 -10.29 -7.43 -11.24
C ILE A 264 -10.46 -6.94 -9.81
N ALA A 265 -9.36 -6.58 -9.15
CA ALA A 265 -9.40 -5.91 -7.86
C ALA A 265 -8.79 -4.50 -7.93
N CYS A 266 -9.44 -3.55 -7.24
CA CYS A 266 -9.00 -2.16 -7.13
C CYS A 266 -9.16 -1.60 -5.71
N ASP A 267 -8.49 -0.48 -5.44
CA ASP A 267 -8.68 0.30 -4.21
C ASP A 267 -10.00 1.12 -4.17
N ARG A 268 -10.63 1.32 -5.33
CA ARG A 268 -11.84 2.13 -5.51
C ARG A 268 -12.73 1.62 -6.65
N SER A 269 -13.95 2.14 -6.74
CA SER A 269 -14.90 1.76 -7.79
C SER A 269 -14.45 2.24 -9.18
N PRO A 270 -14.94 1.63 -10.28
CA PRO A 270 -14.47 2.00 -11.63
C PRO A 270 -14.64 3.49 -11.95
N ALA A 271 -15.75 4.10 -11.51
CA ALA A 271 -16.05 5.51 -11.74
C ALA A 271 -15.12 6.49 -11.00
N LEU A 272 -14.36 6.02 -10.00
CA LEU A 272 -13.44 6.84 -9.21
C LEU A 272 -11.96 6.61 -9.58
N LEU A 273 -11.69 5.80 -10.61
CA LEU A 273 -10.33 5.53 -11.08
C LEU A 273 -9.81 6.68 -11.95
N ASP A 274 -9.00 7.54 -11.36
CA ASP A 274 -8.31 8.61 -12.07
C ASP A 274 -7.19 8.06 -12.97
N GLY A 275 -7.07 8.58 -14.18
CA GLY A 275 -5.99 8.22 -15.10
C GLY A 275 -6.12 6.83 -15.75
N ILE A 276 -7.32 6.23 -15.73
CA ILE A 276 -7.66 5.00 -16.46
C ILE A 276 -8.50 5.33 -17.69
N ASP A 277 -8.22 4.67 -18.82
CA ASP A 277 -8.93 4.81 -20.08
C ASP A 277 -10.45 4.60 -19.88
N PRO A 278 -11.32 5.54 -20.31
CA PRO A 278 -12.76 5.44 -20.15
C PRO A 278 -13.38 4.16 -20.73
N ARG A 279 -12.78 3.59 -21.78
CA ARG A 279 -13.20 2.32 -22.37
C ARG A 279 -12.95 1.18 -21.40
N LEU A 280 -11.80 1.17 -20.73
CA LEU A 280 -11.48 0.18 -19.70
C LEU A 280 -12.45 0.32 -18.52
N VAL A 281 -12.69 1.54 -18.03
CA VAL A 281 -13.69 1.80 -16.98
C VAL A 281 -15.07 1.26 -17.36
N SER A 282 -15.51 1.51 -18.60
CA SER A 282 -16.80 1.01 -19.11
C SER A 282 -16.87 -0.53 -19.13
N ARG A 283 -15.81 -1.22 -19.56
CA ARG A 283 -15.76 -2.69 -19.55
C ARG A 283 -15.77 -3.26 -18.15
N LEU A 284 -15.03 -2.65 -17.22
CA LEU A 284 -15.00 -3.06 -15.81
C LEU A 284 -16.37 -2.90 -15.15
N GLY A 285 -17.12 -1.86 -15.51
CA GLY A 285 -18.47 -1.60 -15.02
C GLY A 285 -19.58 -2.44 -15.69
N GLY A 286 -19.29 -3.10 -16.82
CA GLY A 286 -20.28 -3.91 -17.56
C GLY A 286 -20.56 -5.28 -16.94
N GLY A 287 -19.72 -5.73 -16.00
CA GLY A 287 -19.89 -6.96 -15.24
C GLY A 287 -20.56 -6.73 -13.88
N LEU A 288 -20.17 -7.53 -12.87
CA LEU A 288 -20.61 -7.32 -11.49
C LEU A 288 -19.57 -6.50 -10.72
N VAL A 289 -19.98 -5.35 -10.20
CA VAL A 289 -19.16 -4.51 -9.32
C VAL A 289 -19.58 -4.78 -7.87
N ALA A 290 -18.66 -5.28 -7.06
CA ALA A 290 -18.90 -5.60 -5.65
C ALA A 290 -17.92 -4.86 -4.74
N ASP A 291 -18.46 -4.14 -3.77
CA ASP A 291 -17.69 -3.41 -2.77
C ASP A 291 -17.43 -4.28 -1.52
N ILE A 292 -16.28 -4.05 -0.88
CA ILE A 292 -16.00 -4.53 0.48
C ILE A 292 -15.88 -3.32 1.38
N LYS A 293 -16.78 -3.20 2.36
CA LYS A 293 -16.82 -2.07 3.28
C LYS A 293 -15.89 -2.31 4.47
N ALA A 294 -15.61 -1.24 5.21
CA ALA A 294 -14.87 -1.35 6.47
C ALA A 294 -15.56 -2.37 7.40
N PRO A 295 -14.79 -3.17 8.15
CA PRO A 295 -15.36 -4.22 8.96
C PRO A 295 -16.12 -3.61 10.13
N GLU A 296 -17.38 -4.02 10.31
CA GLU A 296 -18.15 -3.71 11.51
C GLU A 296 -17.58 -4.43 12.75
N GLU A 297 -17.98 -4.00 13.94
CA GLU A 297 -17.40 -4.51 15.19
C GLU A 297 -17.56 -6.03 15.32
N ASP A 298 -18.75 -6.54 15.04
CA ASP A 298 -19.05 -7.97 15.02
C ASP A 298 -18.12 -8.74 14.08
N LEU A 299 -17.82 -8.19 12.89
CA LEU A 299 -16.88 -8.80 11.96
C LEU A 299 -15.46 -8.81 12.51
N ARG A 300 -15.02 -7.74 13.17
CA ARG A 300 -13.69 -7.68 13.80
C ARG A 300 -13.57 -8.70 14.92
N HIS A 301 -14.59 -8.85 15.77
CA HIS A 301 -14.65 -9.91 16.78
C HIS A 301 -14.59 -11.31 16.16
N ALA A 302 -15.38 -11.55 15.12
CA ALA A 302 -15.41 -12.85 14.45
C ALA A 302 -14.05 -13.19 13.79
N ILE A 303 -13.36 -12.19 13.21
CA ILE A 303 -12.00 -12.37 12.67
C ILE A 303 -11.01 -12.71 13.77
N LEU A 304 -11.00 -11.97 14.89
CA LEU A 304 -10.11 -12.28 16.03
C LEU A 304 -10.37 -13.69 16.56
N ALA A 305 -11.64 -14.07 16.72
CA ALA A 305 -12.01 -15.41 17.17
C ALA A 305 -11.53 -16.50 16.21
N ALA A 306 -11.71 -16.31 14.90
CA ALA A 306 -11.24 -17.25 13.89
C ALA A 306 -9.70 -17.40 13.93
N LYS A 307 -8.95 -16.30 14.05
CA LYS A 307 -7.47 -16.33 14.11
C LYS A 307 -6.93 -17.00 15.37
N LEU A 308 -7.63 -16.81 16.49
CA LEU A 308 -7.25 -17.42 17.76
C LEU A 308 -7.62 -18.91 17.84
N ALA A 309 -8.67 -19.35 17.14
CA ALA A 309 -9.01 -20.77 17.06
C ALA A 309 -7.90 -21.60 16.40
N ASP A 310 -7.18 -21.02 15.44
CA ASP A 310 -6.05 -21.65 14.75
C ASP A 310 -4.73 -21.57 15.53
N SER A 311 -4.67 -20.78 16.62
CA SER A 311 -3.45 -20.53 17.39
C SER A 311 -3.38 -21.45 18.61
N ALA A 312 -2.36 -22.31 18.67
CA ALA A 312 -2.07 -23.13 19.84
C ALA A 312 -1.46 -22.32 21.00
N ASP A 313 -0.88 -21.16 20.69
CA ASP A 313 -0.14 -20.31 21.62
C ASP A 313 -0.95 -19.07 22.00
N GLY A 314 -1.28 -18.95 23.29
CA GLY A 314 -1.73 -17.70 23.92
C GLY A 314 -3.24 -17.52 24.03
N LEU A 315 -3.79 -17.74 25.24
CA LEU A 315 -5.11 -17.24 25.61
C LEU A 315 -5.07 -15.71 25.64
N VAL A 316 -5.42 -15.06 24.53
CA VAL A 316 -5.69 -13.62 24.53
C VAL A 316 -6.99 -13.38 25.34
N PRO A 317 -6.93 -12.66 26.47
CA PRO A 317 -8.10 -12.43 27.30
C PRO A 317 -9.26 -11.72 26.57
N ALA A 318 -10.48 -11.86 27.10
CA ALA A 318 -11.69 -11.30 26.47
C ALA A 318 -11.66 -9.76 26.37
N ASP A 319 -11.21 -9.09 27.42
CA ASP A 319 -11.01 -7.65 27.49
C ASP A 319 -9.96 -7.15 26.49
N VAL A 320 -8.87 -7.89 26.28
CA VAL A 320 -7.87 -7.55 25.24
C VAL A 320 -8.46 -7.73 23.84
N ARG A 321 -9.25 -8.79 23.59
CA ARG A 321 -9.95 -8.95 22.31
C ARG A 321 -10.96 -7.83 22.04
N GLU A 322 -11.68 -7.41 23.08
CA GLU A 322 -12.60 -6.27 23.04
C GLU A 322 -11.88 -4.96 22.77
N LEU A 323 -10.72 -4.73 23.41
CA LEU A 323 -9.86 -3.58 23.13
C LEU A 323 -9.44 -3.52 21.65
N LEU A 324 -8.96 -4.63 21.09
CA LEU A 324 -8.54 -4.71 19.69
C LEU A 324 -9.71 -4.43 18.75
N ALA A 325 -10.84 -5.12 18.92
CA ALA A 325 -12.02 -4.95 18.09
C ALA A 325 -12.63 -3.54 18.25
N GLY A 326 -12.59 -2.95 19.44
CA GLY A 326 -13.14 -1.62 19.70
C GLY A 326 -12.27 -0.48 19.13
N ARG A 327 -10.94 -0.60 19.21
CA ARG A 327 -9.99 0.48 18.84
C ARG A 327 -9.46 0.40 17.42
N ILE A 328 -9.25 -0.79 16.88
CA ILE A 328 -8.64 -0.97 15.54
C ILE A 328 -9.73 -1.05 14.48
N ARG A 329 -10.07 0.11 13.91
CA ARG A 329 -11.21 0.25 12.98
C ARG A 329 -10.80 0.43 11.51
N GLY A 330 -9.51 0.54 11.21
CA GLY A 330 -9.02 0.89 9.88
C GLY A 330 -9.19 -0.24 8.87
N SER A 331 -8.42 -1.32 9.02
CA SER A 331 -8.49 -2.48 8.12
C SER A 331 -8.37 -3.82 8.84
N VAL A 332 -8.82 -4.90 8.18
CA VAL A 332 -8.62 -6.27 8.70
C VAL A 332 -7.14 -6.58 8.82
N ARG A 333 -6.32 -6.08 7.89
CA ARG A 333 -4.85 -6.22 7.94
C ARG A 333 -4.25 -5.58 9.20
N GLU A 334 -4.71 -4.40 9.60
CA GLU A 334 -4.25 -3.75 10.84
C GLU A 334 -4.67 -4.55 12.08
N LEU A 335 -5.91 -5.04 12.11
CA LEU A 335 -6.43 -5.86 13.21
C LEU A 335 -5.63 -7.16 13.38
N GLU A 336 -5.41 -7.89 12.28
CA GLU A 336 -4.56 -9.08 12.29
C GLU A 336 -3.11 -8.76 12.64
N GLY A 337 -2.59 -7.63 12.15
CA GLY A 337 -1.23 -7.16 12.46
C GLY A 337 -1.03 -6.89 13.94
N ALA A 338 -2.01 -6.27 14.60
CA ALA A 338 -1.97 -6.01 16.04
C ALA A 338 -2.07 -7.31 16.86
N LEU A 339 -2.96 -8.22 16.48
CA LEU A 339 -3.06 -9.53 17.11
C LEU A 339 -1.74 -10.31 16.98
N ASN A 340 -1.19 -10.40 15.77
CA ASN A 340 0.08 -11.08 15.52
C ASN A 340 1.24 -10.45 16.30
N ARG A 341 1.25 -9.12 16.45
CA ARG A 341 2.26 -8.43 17.25
C ARG A 341 2.15 -8.80 18.73
N LEU A 342 0.95 -8.83 19.30
CA LEU A 342 0.76 -9.24 20.70
C LEU A 342 1.24 -10.67 20.93
N LEU A 343 0.81 -11.60 20.09
CA LEU A 343 1.19 -13.02 20.20
C LEU A 343 2.71 -13.19 20.06
N ALA A 344 3.32 -12.55 19.06
CA ALA A 344 4.76 -12.63 18.84
C ALA A 344 5.55 -12.04 20.00
N TYR A 345 5.17 -10.87 20.53
CA TYR A 345 5.89 -10.27 21.66
C TYR A 345 5.76 -11.10 22.92
N ALA A 346 4.56 -11.60 23.25
CA ALA A 346 4.35 -12.45 24.42
C ALA A 346 5.16 -13.76 24.32
N GLN A 347 5.23 -14.35 23.12
CA GLN A 347 6.05 -15.54 22.89
C GLN A 347 7.55 -15.27 23.03
N LEU A 348 8.02 -14.09 22.61
CA LEU A 348 9.44 -13.70 22.68
C LEU A 348 9.88 -13.29 24.09
N THR A 349 9.03 -12.62 24.87
CA THR A 349 9.36 -12.17 26.22
C THR A 349 8.96 -13.19 27.29
N GLY A 350 8.07 -14.13 26.97
CA GLY A 350 7.47 -15.05 27.93
C GLY A 350 6.42 -14.40 28.83
N ASP A 351 6.01 -13.16 28.53
CA ASP A 351 5.01 -12.43 29.31
C ASP A 351 3.59 -12.94 29.01
N VAL A 352 2.70 -12.75 29.98
CA VAL A 352 1.28 -13.02 29.81
C VAL A 352 0.62 -11.85 29.10
N ILE A 353 -0.24 -12.15 28.12
CA ILE A 353 -1.03 -11.12 27.44
C ILE A 353 -2.11 -10.63 28.40
N ASP A 354 -1.98 -9.40 28.88
CA ASP A 354 -2.97 -8.68 29.66
C ASP A 354 -3.18 -7.25 29.12
N MET A 355 -4.07 -6.48 29.76
CA MET A 355 -4.36 -5.10 29.35
C MET A 355 -3.12 -4.19 29.41
N PRO A 356 -2.33 -4.14 30.51
CA PRO A 356 -1.06 -3.40 30.55
C PRO A 356 -0.10 -3.75 29.41
N PHE A 357 0.12 -5.03 29.16
CA PHE A 357 0.98 -5.52 28.09
C PHE A 357 0.47 -5.09 26.72
N ALA A 358 -0.85 -5.18 26.50
CA ALA A 358 -1.46 -4.76 25.24
C ALA A 358 -1.26 -3.27 24.96
N HIS A 359 -1.42 -2.41 25.98
CA HIS A 359 -1.18 -0.97 25.85
C HIS A 359 0.29 -0.64 25.60
N ALA A 360 1.22 -1.33 26.29
CA ALA A 360 2.65 -1.15 26.10
C ALA A 360 3.10 -1.56 24.69
N THR A 361 2.56 -2.67 24.16
CA THR A 361 2.95 -3.24 22.87
C THR A 361 2.30 -2.55 21.67
N LEU A 362 1.06 -2.08 21.82
CA LEU A 362 0.24 -1.55 20.73
C LEU A 362 -0.03 -0.04 20.82
N GLY A 363 0.60 0.69 21.75
CA GLY A 363 0.27 2.08 22.07
C GLY A 363 -0.06 2.98 20.87
N GLU A 364 0.81 3.01 19.85
CA GLU A 364 0.59 3.81 18.63
C GLU A 364 -0.55 3.28 17.73
N MET A 365 -0.75 1.97 17.67
CA MET A 365 -1.85 1.35 16.89
C MET A 365 -3.21 1.56 17.56
N LEU A 366 -3.25 1.54 18.90
CA LEU A 366 -4.45 1.77 19.69
C LEU A 366 -4.83 3.25 19.80
N ALA A 367 -3.87 4.15 19.61
CA ALA A 367 -4.10 5.60 19.57
C ALA A 367 -5.02 6.01 18.40
N GLY A 368 -5.26 5.11 17.43
CA GLY A 368 -6.07 5.38 16.23
C GLY A 368 -5.43 6.43 15.32
N PRO A 369 -5.98 6.66 14.12
CA PRO A 369 -5.58 7.84 13.36
C PRO A 369 -5.94 9.06 14.20
N ALA A 370 -4.94 9.85 14.61
CA ALA A 370 -5.15 11.17 15.22
C ALA A 370 -6.25 11.86 14.42
N ARG A 371 -7.34 12.27 15.10
CA ARG A 371 -8.55 12.80 14.46
C ARG A 371 -8.12 13.87 13.45
N ARG A 372 -8.15 13.55 12.15
CA ARG A 372 -7.71 14.49 11.12
C ARG A 372 -8.69 15.65 11.11
N VAL A 373 -8.25 16.78 11.62
CA VAL A 373 -9.03 18.02 11.67
C VAL A 373 -9.48 18.37 10.24
N THR A 374 -10.79 18.50 10.03
CA THR A 374 -11.33 18.93 8.73
C THR A 374 -11.51 20.45 8.69
N ILE A 375 -11.59 21.04 7.49
CA ILE A 375 -11.90 22.48 7.35
C ILE A 375 -13.27 22.79 7.95
N ASP A 376 -14.24 21.86 7.85
CA ASP A 376 -15.57 22.06 8.39
C ASP A 376 -15.58 22.04 9.94
N ASP A 377 -14.72 21.23 10.57
CA ASP A 377 -14.50 21.26 12.03
C ASP A 377 -13.85 22.58 12.47
N ILE A 378 -12.87 23.08 11.71
CA ILE A 378 -12.21 24.37 11.97
C ILE A 378 -13.22 25.51 11.89
N GLN A 379 -14.04 25.53 10.83
CA GLN A 379 -15.09 26.55 10.68
C GLN A 379 -16.07 26.52 11.84
N ARG A 380 -16.49 25.33 12.29
CA ARG A 380 -17.37 25.18 13.45
C ARG A 380 -16.73 25.72 14.73
N ALA A 381 -15.48 25.33 15.01
CA ALA A 381 -14.75 25.78 16.20
C ALA A 381 -14.56 27.31 16.22
N VAL A 382 -14.17 27.89 15.08
CA VAL A 382 -14.02 29.34 14.93
C VAL A 382 -15.36 30.06 15.08
N SER A 383 -16.43 29.51 14.52
CA SER A 383 -17.79 30.06 14.65
C SER A 383 -18.24 30.13 16.10
N VAL A 384 -18.00 29.07 16.87
CA VAL A 384 -18.33 29.05 18.31
C VAL A 384 -17.48 30.05 19.08
N HIS A 385 -16.17 30.10 18.82
CA HIS A 385 -15.25 30.96 19.57
C HIS A 385 -15.49 32.46 19.35
N PHE A 386 -15.78 32.87 18.12
CA PHE A 386 -16.02 34.27 17.76
C PHE A 386 -17.50 34.65 17.72
N GLU A 387 -18.40 33.74 18.11
CA GLU A 387 -19.85 33.94 18.12
C GLU A 387 -20.43 34.39 16.75
N VAL A 388 -19.88 33.84 15.66
CA VAL A 388 -20.32 34.12 14.28
C VAL A 388 -20.93 32.88 13.64
N LYS A 389 -21.95 33.06 12.79
CA LYS A 389 -22.54 31.92 12.08
C LYS A 389 -21.54 31.35 11.08
N GLN A 390 -21.53 30.03 10.91
CA GLN A 390 -20.62 29.36 9.96
C GLN A 390 -20.82 29.86 8.53
N LEU A 391 -22.06 30.17 8.15
CA LEU A 391 -22.39 30.77 6.85
C LEU A 391 -21.75 32.16 6.66
N ASP A 392 -21.55 32.93 7.72
CA ASP A 392 -20.88 34.23 7.63
C ASP A 392 -19.39 34.08 7.27
N LEU A 393 -18.74 33.00 7.71
CA LEU A 393 -17.35 32.68 7.34
C LEU A 393 -17.19 32.38 5.84
N ILE A 394 -18.23 31.89 5.18
CA ILE A 394 -18.24 31.56 3.74
C ILE A 394 -18.73 32.76 2.90
N SER A 395 -19.40 33.73 3.54
CA SER A 395 -20.00 34.87 2.84
C SER A 395 -18.97 35.85 2.22
N ALA A 396 -19.48 36.71 1.33
CA ALA A 396 -18.73 37.83 0.75
C ALA A 396 -18.55 39.02 1.71
N ARG A 397 -19.14 38.99 2.91
CA ARG A 397 -19.12 40.11 3.87
C ARG A 397 -17.70 40.45 4.30
N ARG A 398 -17.36 41.75 4.23
CA ARG A 398 -16.02 42.29 4.51
C ARG A 398 -15.88 42.99 5.87
N ALA A 399 -16.96 43.11 6.64
CA ALA A 399 -16.92 43.68 7.99
C ALA A 399 -15.87 42.98 8.85
N GLN A 400 -15.08 43.72 9.62
CA GLN A 400 -13.95 43.19 10.38
C GLN A 400 -14.36 42.09 11.36
N ALA A 401 -15.53 42.22 11.99
CA ALA A 401 -16.12 41.22 12.88
C ALA A 401 -16.35 39.84 12.22
N ILE A 402 -16.44 39.78 10.88
CA ILE A 402 -16.58 38.52 10.13
C ILE A 402 -15.26 38.16 9.40
N ALA A 403 -14.57 39.17 8.87
CA ALA A 403 -13.33 38.98 8.14
C ALA A 403 -12.20 38.44 9.02
N ARG A 404 -12.09 38.90 10.28
CA ARG A 404 -11.04 38.45 11.21
C ARG A 404 -11.23 36.97 11.62
N PRO A 405 -12.42 36.51 12.08
CA PRO A 405 -12.65 35.09 12.32
C PRO A 405 -12.40 34.22 11.07
N ARG A 406 -12.82 34.68 9.89
CA ARG A 406 -12.55 33.98 8.62
C ARG A 406 -11.06 33.83 8.33
N GLN A 407 -10.26 34.87 8.57
CA GLN A 407 -8.81 34.82 8.41
C GLN A 407 -8.17 33.82 9.38
N VAL A 408 -8.64 33.79 10.64
CA VAL A 408 -8.21 32.79 11.64
C VAL A 408 -8.55 31.37 11.19
N ALA A 409 -9.75 31.15 10.65
CA ALA A 409 -10.15 29.83 10.12
C ALA A 409 -9.27 29.38 8.94
N MET A 410 -8.94 30.29 8.01
CA MET A 410 -8.03 30.00 6.89
C MET A 410 -6.60 29.68 7.36
N TYR A 411 -6.11 30.42 8.36
CA TYR A 411 -4.81 30.17 8.99
C TYR A 411 -4.75 28.77 9.62
N LEU A 412 -5.76 28.42 10.43
CA LEU A 412 -5.86 27.11 11.06
C LEU A 412 -6.01 26.00 10.01
N ALA A 413 -6.80 26.21 8.95
CA ALA A 413 -6.94 25.24 7.86
C ALA A 413 -5.62 24.97 7.14
N LYS A 414 -4.79 26.00 6.94
CA LYS A 414 -3.45 25.84 6.35
C LYS A 414 -2.49 25.09 7.29
N LYS A 415 -2.65 25.23 8.60
CA LYS A 415 -1.75 24.64 9.60
C LYS A 415 -2.11 23.21 10.00
N LEU A 416 -3.40 22.92 10.13
CA LEU A 416 -3.92 21.66 10.69
C LEU A 416 -4.39 20.66 9.63
N THR A 417 -4.41 21.03 8.35
CA THR A 417 -4.89 20.17 7.26
C THR A 417 -3.88 20.05 6.14
N THR A 418 -3.93 18.96 5.39
CA THR A 418 -3.08 18.73 4.20
C THR A 418 -3.65 19.38 2.92
N ARG A 419 -4.67 20.25 3.04
CA ARG A 419 -5.36 20.85 1.89
C ARG A 419 -4.51 21.93 1.24
N SER A 420 -4.57 21.98 -0.08
CA SER A 420 -3.93 23.02 -0.88
C SER A 420 -4.61 24.38 -0.68
N LEU A 421 -3.89 25.48 -0.92
CA LEU A 421 -4.45 26.84 -0.82
C LEU A 421 -5.69 27.05 -1.71
N PRO A 422 -5.75 26.53 -2.96
CA PRO A 422 -6.96 26.58 -3.77
C PRO A 422 -8.14 25.81 -3.14
N GLU A 423 -7.91 24.62 -2.59
CA GLU A 423 -8.97 23.84 -1.93
C GLU A 423 -9.52 24.54 -0.67
N ILE A 424 -8.64 25.17 0.12
CA ILE A 424 -9.03 26.00 1.27
C ILE A 424 -9.90 27.16 0.78
N GLY A 425 -9.46 27.88 -0.26
CA GLY A 425 -10.20 29.00 -0.84
C GLY A 425 -11.62 28.62 -1.30
N ARG A 426 -11.78 27.45 -1.94
CA ARG A 426 -13.10 26.89 -2.32
C ARG A 426 -14.03 26.73 -1.12
N LYS A 427 -13.53 26.20 -0.02
CA LYS A 427 -14.31 25.97 1.22
C LYS A 427 -14.69 27.25 1.97
N PHE A 428 -14.11 28.39 1.64
CA PHE A 428 -14.45 29.71 2.22
C PHE A 428 -15.16 30.63 1.22
N GLY A 429 -16.03 30.06 0.37
CA GLY A 429 -16.89 30.81 -0.54
C GLY A 429 -16.26 31.03 -1.92
N ASN A 430 -15.60 30.01 -2.47
CA ASN A 430 -14.93 30.07 -3.78
C ASN A 430 -13.93 31.23 -3.91
N ARG A 431 -13.16 31.48 -2.85
CA ARG A 431 -12.13 32.52 -2.84
C ARG A 431 -10.85 32.04 -3.52
N ASP A 432 -10.15 32.97 -4.15
CA ASP A 432 -8.86 32.69 -4.77
C ASP A 432 -7.80 32.30 -3.74
N HIS A 433 -6.84 31.47 -4.18
CA HIS A 433 -5.71 31.02 -3.37
C HIS A 433 -4.89 32.19 -2.79
N SER A 434 -4.80 33.31 -3.52
CA SER A 434 -4.14 34.56 -3.08
C SER A 434 -4.81 35.14 -1.83
N THR A 435 -6.14 35.06 -1.72
CA THR A 435 -6.89 35.51 -0.54
C THR A 435 -6.51 34.70 0.70
N VAL A 436 -6.28 33.39 0.54
CA VAL A 436 -5.84 32.52 1.64
C VAL A 436 -4.41 32.88 2.07
N ILE A 437 -3.51 33.15 1.11
CA ILE A 437 -2.13 33.60 1.42
C ILE A 437 -2.15 34.90 2.22
N HIS A 438 -2.93 35.89 1.80
CA HIS A 438 -3.06 37.16 2.51
C HIS A 438 -3.64 36.97 3.92
N ALA A 439 -4.65 36.10 4.08
CA ALA A 439 -5.23 35.79 5.38
C ALA A 439 -4.21 35.15 6.33
N VAL A 440 -3.45 34.16 5.85
CA VAL A 440 -2.41 33.46 6.64
C VAL A 440 -1.35 34.45 7.14
N ARG A 441 -0.75 35.22 6.22
CA ARG A 441 0.28 36.23 6.57
C ARG A 441 -0.25 37.25 7.58
N ARG A 442 -1.48 37.71 7.39
CA ARG A 442 -2.09 38.70 8.28
C ARG A 442 -2.28 38.18 9.70
N ILE A 443 -2.67 36.91 9.86
CA ILE A 443 -2.78 36.30 11.19
C ILE A 443 -1.40 36.07 11.80
N GLU A 444 -0.40 35.66 11.03
CA GLU A 444 0.97 35.51 11.52
C GLU A 444 1.53 36.82 12.09
N GLU A 445 1.35 37.94 11.38
CA GLU A 445 1.71 39.28 11.87
C GLU A 445 0.95 39.63 13.15
N LEU A 446 -0.37 39.45 13.15
CA LEU A 446 -1.22 39.83 14.28
C LEU A 446 -0.93 39.02 15.53
N ARG A 447 -0.54 37.75 15.40
CA ARG A 447 -0.17 36.93 16.57
C ARG A 447 1.06 37.47 17.32
N GLY A 448 1.91 38.26 16.67
CA GLY A 448 3.04 38.92 17.31
C GLY A 448 2.70 40.24 18.02
N VAL A 449 1.57 40.87 17.66
CA VAL A 449 1.25 42.25 18.08
C VAL A 449 -0.04 42.33 18.89
N ASP A 450 -1.00 41.45 18.62
CA ASP A 450 -2.34 41.42 19.20
C ASP A 450 -2.50 40.17 20.10
N ARG A 451 -2.54 40.42 21.42
CA ARG A 451 -2.64 39.36 22.43
C ARG A 451 -3.97 38.63 22.39
N GLU A 452 -5.05 39.28 21.98
CA GLU A 452 -6.37 38.64 21.91
C GLU A 452 -6.41 37.65 20.75
N ILE A 453 -5.87 38.04 19.59
CA ILE A 453 -5.78 37.14 18.43
C ILE A 453 -4.84 35.97 18.69
N ASP A 454 -3.69 36.18 19.32
CA ASP A 454 -2.81 35.05 19.66
C ASP A 454 -3.44 34.12 20.70
N GLY A 455 -4.12 34.66 21.71
CA GLY A 455 -4.90 33.88 22.68
C GLY A 455 -5.98 33.03 22.02
N ALA A 456 -6.76 33.62 21.12
CA ALA A 456 -7.81 32.93 20.36
C ALA A 456 -7.23 31.78 19.51
N VAL A 457 -6.13 32.04 18.78
CA VAL A 457 -5.48 31.02 17.95
C VAL A 457 -4.94 29.86 18.80
N ARG A 458 -4.30 30.13 19.94
CA ARG A 458 -3.81 29.08 20.86
C ARG A 458 -4.94 28.26 21.45
N SER A 459 -6.06 28.90 21.81
CA SER A 459 -7.24 28.20 22.33
C SER A 459 -7.82 27.26 21.28
N LEU A 460 -7.98 27.75 20.05
CA LEU A 460 -8.53 26.97 18.94
C LEU A 460 -7.62 25.82 18.51
N LEU A 461 -6.29 26.03 18.51
CA LEU A 461 -5.33 24.95 18.25
C LEU A 461 -5.50 23.81 19.26
N ARG A 462 -5.52 24.12 20.56
CA ARG A 462 -5.70 23.11 21.61
C ARG A 462 -7.03 22.36 21.50
N SER A 463 -8.12 23.05 21.18
CA SER A 463 -9.44 22.41 21.05
C SER A 463 -9.59 21.55 19.81
N LEU A 464 -8.79 21.81 18.76
CA LEU A 464 -8.83 21.07 17.50
C LEU A 464 -7.84 19.91 17.47
N GLU A 465 -6.78 19.97 18.29
CA GLU A 465 -5.79 18.89 18.45
C GLU A 465 -6.15 17.88 19.57
N ALA A 466 -7.10 18.22 20.44
CA ALA A 466 -7.70 17.33 21.44
C ALA A 466 -8.81 16.46 20.84
#